data_AF-A0A528AK88-F1
#
_entry.id   AF-A0A528AK88-F1
#
_cell.length_a   1.000
_cell.length_b   1.000
_cell.length_c   1.000
_cell.angle_alpha   90.00
_cell.angle_beta   90.00
_cell.angle_gamma   90.00
#
_symmetry.space_group_name_H-M   'P 1'
#
loop_
_entity.id
_entity.type
_entity.pdbx_description
1 polymer ?
#
loop_
_entity_poly.entity_id
_entity_poly.type
_entity_poly.pdbx_seq_one_letter_code
_entity_poly.pdbx_strand_id
1 'polypeptide(L)' 'VVTPIIDTLQVLPSFCFIIPVVMLFRVGDVTAMIATIAFAVVPAIRYTNHGLRQVPPALIEAAKVSGCTKRQTFLR' A
#
# COMPACT_ATOMS: atom_id res chain seq x y z
N VAL A 1 6.00 -12.89 2.61
CA VAL A 1 6.94 -12.26 3.58
C VAL A 1 6.52 -10.82 3.91
N VAL A 2 6.13 -9.98 2.95
CA VAL A 2 5.64 -8.60 3.24
C VAL A 2 4.21 -8.58 3.82
N THR A 3 3.35 -9.51 3.42
CA THR A 3 1.95 -9.65 3.90
C THR A 3 1.79 -9.60 5.42
N PRO A 4 2.54 -10.38 6.24
CA PRO A 4 2.39 -10.33 7.70
C PRO A 4 2.74 -8.97 8.32
N ILE A 5 3.66 -8.20 7.73
CA ILE A 5 4.00 -6.84 8.19
C ILE A 5 2.81 -5.90 7.95
N ILE A 6 2.24 -5.97 6.74
CA ILE A 6 1.07 -5.18 6.35
C ILE A 6 -0.14 -5.55 7.21
N ASP A 7 -0.35 -6.85 7.48
CA ASP A 7 -1.45 -7.33 8.30
C ASP A 7 -1.30 -6.87 9.76
N THR A 8 -0.08 -6.87 10.31
CA THR A 8 0.20 -6.33 11.65
C THR A 8 -0.12 -4.83 11.72
N LEU A 9 0.21 -4.08 10.66
CA LEU A 9 -0.13 -2.66 10.57
C LEU A 9 -1.65 -2.40 10.50
N GLN A 10 -2.45 -3.35 10.00
CA GLN A 10 -3.91 -3.21 9.92
C GLN A 10 -4.65 -3.59 11.20
N VAL A 11 -4.12 -4.57 11.94
CA VAL A 11 -4.79 -5.14 13.13
C VAL A 11 -4.61 -4.24 14.36
N LEU A 12 -3.51 -3.49 14.44
CA LEU A 12 -3.25 -2.59 15.55
C LEU A 12 -4.25 -1.41 15.55
N PRO A 13 -4.85 -1.05 16.69
CA PRO A 13 -5.68 0.14 16.81
C PRO A 13 -4.89 1.40 16.46
N SER A 14 -5.56 2.42 15.93
CA SER A 14 -4.94 3.70 15.54
C SER A 14 -4.11 4.34 16.68
N PHE A 15 -4.55 4.19 17.93
CA PHE A 15 -3.85 4.69 19.11
C PHE A 15 -2.46 4.07 19.31
N CYS A 16 -2.25 2.80 18.92
CA CYS A 16 -0.93 2.16 19.00
C CYS A 16 0.09 2.83 18.08
N PHE A 17 -0.33 3.40 16.95
CA PHE A 17 0.56 4.14 16.04
C PHE A 17 0.88 5.54 16.56
N ILE A 18 -0.03 6.16 17.30
CA ILE A 18 0.13 7.52 17.79
C ILE A 18 1.20 7.60 18.89
N ILE A 19 1.24 6.64 19.82
CA ILE A 19 2.18 6.63 20.97
C ILE A 19 3.66 6.78 20.55
N PRO A 20 4.23 5.92 19.68
CA PRO A 20 5.63 6.03 19.28
C PRO A 20 5.91 7.30 18.47
N VAL A 21 4.96 7.75 17.66
CA VAL A 21 5.12 8.97 16.85
C VAL A 21 5.12 10.21 17.75
N VAL A 22 4.26 10.26 18.77
CA VAL A 22 4.24 11.34 19.77
C VAL A 22 5.54 11.38 20.55
N MET A 23 6.11 10.23 20.91
CA MET A 23 7.40 10.17 21.62
C MET A 23 8.55 10.80 20.81
N LEU A 24 8.51 10.69 19.48
CA LEU A 24 9.55 11.21 18.59
C LEU A 24 9.31 12.67 18.16
N PHE A 25 8.05 13.04 17.88
CA PHE A 25 7.70 14.31 17.23
C PHE A 25 6.87 15.26 18.12
N ARG A 26 6.63 14.87 19.38
CA ARG A 26 5.70 15.53 20.31
C ARG A 26 4.25 15.53 19.78
N VAL A 27 3.33 16.06 20.59
CA VAL A 27 1.93 16.21 20.20
C VAL A 27 1.82 17.37 19.20
N GLY A 28 1.21 17.11 18.04
CA GLY A 28 1.00 18.12 17.01
C GLY A 28 0.51 17.51 15.69
N ASP A 29 0.31 18.36 14.69
CA ASP A 29 -0.28 17.98 13.40
C ASP A 29 0.57 16.96 12.63
N VAL A 30 1.89 17.07 12.73
CA VAL A 30 2.83 16.14 12.10
C VAL A 30 2.60 14.71 12.60
N THR A 31 2.36 14.55 13.90
CA THR A 31 2.11 13.25 14.52
C THR A 31 0.79 12.64 14.06
N ALA A 32 -0.27 13.46 14.00
CA ALA A 32 -1.57 13.02 13.48
C ALA A 32 -1.48 12.61 12.01
N MET A 33 -0.74 13.37 11.19
CA MET A 33 -0.52 13.08 9.77
C MET A 33 0.21 11.74 9.59
N ILE A 34 1.30 11.50 10.30
CA ILE A 34 2.08 10.25 10.19
C ILE A 34 1.23 9.05 10.60
N ALA A 35 0.51 9.14 11.73
CA ALA A 35 -0.37 8.06 12.18
C ALA A 35 -1.48 7.75 11.15
N THR A 36 -2.05 8.79 10.54
CA THR A 36 -3.06 8.66 9.49
C THR A 36 -2.50 7.98 8.24
N ILE A 37 -1.31 8.39 7.78
CA ILE A 37 -0.65 7.78 6.62
C ILE A 37 -0.36 6.30 6.90
N ALA A 38 0.21 5.98 8.07
CA ALA A 38 0.53 4.61 8.44
C ALA A 38 -0.71 3.70 8.37
N PHE A 39 -1.85 4.20 8.87
CA PHE A 39 -3.11 3.47 8.83
C PHE A 39 -3.69 3.35 7.40
N ALA A 40 -3.62 4.42 6.60
CA ALA A 40 -4.19 4.47 5.25
C ALA A 40 -3.39 3.67 4.21
N VAL A 41 -2.08 3.50 4.41
CA VAL A 41 -1.21 2.78 3.45
C VAL A 41 -1.60 1.30 3.32
N VAL A 42 -2.05 0.66 4.40
CA VAL A 42 -2.39 -0.76 4.39
C VAL A 42 -3.52 -1.11 3.41
N PRO A 43 -4.73 -0.51 3.51
CA PRO A 43 -5.79 -0.79 2.55
C PRO A 43 -5.40 -0.40 1.12
N ALA A 44 -4.64 0.69 0.93
CA ALA A 44 -4.17 1.10 -0.40
C ALA A 44 -3.32 0.02 -1.08
N ILE A 45 -2.36 -0.59 -0.36
CA ILE A 45 -1.56 -1.70 -0.88
C ILE A 45 -2.45 -2.91 -1.20
N ARG A 46 -3.38 -3.26 -0.30
CA ARG A 46 -4.26 -4.43 -0.49
C ARG A 46 -5.16 -4.28 -1.73
N TYR A 47 -5.79 -3.12 -1.90
CA TYR A 47 -6.65 -2.85 -3.05
C TYR A 47 -5.84 -2.80 -4.35
N THR A 48 -4.64 -2.22 -4.33
CA THR A 48 -3.76 -2.20 -5.51
C THR A 48 -3.35 -3.62 -5.92
N ASN A 49 -2.89 -4.44 -4.98
CA ASN A 49 -2.53 -5.83 -5.27
C ASN A 49 -3.75 -6.65 -5.74
N HIS A 50 -4.92 -6.41 -5.16
CA HIS A 50 -6.15 -7.07 -5.60
C HIS A 50 -6.51 -6.67 -7.02
N GLY A 51 -6.50 -5.37 -7.34
CA GLY A 51 -6.76 -4.85 -8.68
C GLY A 51 -5.78 -5.41 -9.72
N LEU A 52 -4.48 -5.44 -9.41
CA LEU A 52 -3.46 -6.02 -10.30
C LEU A 52 -3.70 -7.50 -10.59
N ARG A 53 -4.18 -8.27 -9.60
CA ARG A 53 -4.51 -9.70 -9.77
C ARG A 53 -5.81 -9.93 -10.53
N GLN A 54 -6.70 -8.94 -10.59
CA GLN A 54 -7.94 -9.01 -11.36
C GLN A 54 -7.75 -8.69 -12.85
N VAL A 55 -6.56 -8.25 -13.26
CA VAL A 55 -6.26 -7.95 -14.67
C VAL A 55 -6.45 -9.21 -15.52
N PRO A 56 -7.31 -9.16 -16.56
CA PRO A 56 -7.52 -10.28 -17.46
C PRO A 56 -6.21 -10.76 -18.11
N PRO A 57 -5.93 -12.07 -18.16
CA PRO A 57 -4.70 -12.59 -18.75
C PRO A 57 -4.55 -12.23 -20.23
N ALA A 58 -5.65 -12.11 -20.98
CA ALA A 58 -5.66 -11.71 -22.37
C ALA A 58 -5.03 -10.32 -22.62
N LEU A 59 -5.19 -9.37 -21.68
CA LEU A 59 -4.55 -8.05 -21.76
C LEU A 59 -3.04 -8.15 -21.60
N ILE A 60 -2.57 -9.05 -20.72
CA ILE A 60 -1.14 -9.29 -20.50
C ILE A 60 -0.52 -9.95 -21.75
N GLU A 61 -1.23 -10.89 -22.37
CA GLU A 61 -0.81 -11.52 -23.62
C GLU A 61 -0.79 -10.51 -24.78
N ALA A 62 -1.81 -9.66 -24.91
CA ALA A 62 -1.84 -8.59 -25.90
C ALA A 62 -0.65 -7.64 -25.73
N ALA A 63 -0.38 -7.17 -24.52
CA ALA A 63 0.77 -6.30 -24.22
C ALA A 63 2.10 -6.98 -24.57
N LYS A 64 2.23 -8.30 -24.32
CA LYS A 64 3.42 -9.07 -24.66
C LYS A 64 3.61 -9.20 -26.18
N VAL A 65 2.54 -9.47 -26.94
CA VAL A 65 2.59 -9.56 -28.41
C VAL A 65 2.86 -8.19 -29.04
N SER A 66 2.37 -7.10 -28.42
CA SER A 66 2.68 -5.73 -28.82
C SER A 66 4.12 -5.28 -28.48
N GLY A 67 4.93 -6.13 -27.85
CA GLY A 67 6.33 -5.81 -27.51
C GLY A 67 6.49 -4.85 -26.34
N CYS A 68 5.48 -4.71 -25.48
CA CYS A 68 5.56 -3.83 -24.32
C CYS A 68 6.59 -4.34 -23.30
N THR A 69 7.44 -3.43 -22.84
CA THR A 69 8.31 -3.68 -21.67
C THR A 69 7.49 -3.76 -20.39
N LYS A 70 8.00 -4.42 -19.34
CA LYS A 70 7.29 -4.57 -18.05
C LYS A 70 6.81 -3.24 -17.47
N ARG A 71 7.57 -2.16 -17.64
CA ARG A 71 7.15 -0.81 -17.18
C ARG A 71 6.02 -0.24 -18.02
N GLN A 72 6.01 -0.49 -19.33
CA GLN A 72 4.92 -0.07 -20.21
C GLN A 72 3.65 -0.86 -19.89
N THR A 73 3.71 -2.18 -19.70
CA THR A 73 2.54 -3.01 -19.32
C THR A 73 1.97 -2.63 -17.94
N PHE A 74 2.79 -2.09 -17.04
CA PHE A 74 2.32 -1.65 -15.72
C PHE A 74 1.71 -0.23 -15.75
N LEU A 75 2.22 0.67 -16.58
CA LEU A 75 1.84 2.09 -16.60
C LEU A 75 0.80 2.43 -17.69
N ARG A 76 0.64 1.60 -18.71
CA ARG A 76 -0.29 1.78 -19.84
C ARG A 76 -1.28 0.64 -19.90
#